data_AF-A0A1U9NMR0-F1
#
_entry.id   AF-A0A1U9NMR0-F1
#
_cell.length_a   1.000
_cell.length_b   1.000
_cell.length_c   1.000
_cell.angle_alpha   90.00
_cell.angle_beta   90.00
_cell.angle_gamma   90.00
#
_symmetry.space_group_name_H-M   'P 1'
#
loop_
_entity.id
_entity.type
_entity.pdbx_description
1 polymer ?
#
loop_
_entity_poly.entity_id
_entity_poly.type
_entity_poly.pdbx_seq_one_letter_code
_entity_poly.pdbx_strand_id
1 'polypeptide(L)'
;MSNSHKLSLIIFAVVTLTLPAWGEDGPRVDRPERDWRAGERGPGDMESRIDQWLERLGESQPERARELRRLRESNPDQFMAEMRDEFGRQREGLGRGQGPERDMRGRGRGPGDEERGRGFRERARWHFERDQERYFEWLDENYPAEAERLRNLREKSPDDYFEEYRKSRKEYGGIMDMERRNPELAEVLMEDIKLQQERDALLKNLKTAGEEEKEQINAELRDIVERRFDLILQKKELRYKELLERLERLKNAVEKQKAQLEELNEQKQKNIEKRMKELLGQTESLDWD
;
A
#
# COMPACT_ATOMS: atom_id res chain seq x y z
N MET A 1 -68.51 4.57 40.52
CA MET A 1 -67.93 3.71 39.47
C MET A 1 -67.07 4.59 38.59
N SER A 2 -65.77 4.59 38.88
CA SER A 2 -64.75 5.35 38.17
C SER A 2 -63.80 4.32 37.58
N ASN A 3 -63.51 4.41 36.29
CA ASN A 3 -62.30 3.82 35.71
C ASN A 3 -61.89 4.66 34.51
N SER A 4 -60.89 5.50 34.76
CA SER A 4 -60.16 6.29 33.79
C SER A 4 -59.19 5.38 33.03
N HIS A 5 -59.42 5.16 31.75
CA HIS A 5 -58.38 4.60 30.86
C HIS A 5 -57.47 5.73 30.40
N LYS A 6 -56.27 5.78 30.98
CA LYS A 6 -55.14 6.58 30.47
C LYS A 6 -54.55 5.84 29.26
N LEU A 7 -54.79 6.36 28.07
CA LEU A 7 -54.01 6.01 26.87
C LEU A 7 -52.68 6.76 26.94
N SER A 8 -51.62 6.07 27.37
CA SER A 8 -50.24 6.52 27.17
C SER A 8 -49.87 6.28 25.71
N LEU A 9 -49.96 7.33 24.91
CA LEU A 9 -49.42 7.38 23.55
C LEU A 9 -47.91 7.63 23.67
N ILE A 10 -47.09 6.57 23.60
CA ILE A 10 -45.63 6.70 23.44
C ILE A 10 -45.39 6.96 21.95
N ILE A 11 -45.16 8.22 21.61
CA ILE A 11 -44.71 8.64 20.30
C ILE A 11 -43.23 8.27 20.21
N PHE A 12 -42.91 7.16 19.54
CA PHE A 12 -41.57 6.92 19.01
C PHE A 12 -41.33 7.92 17.88
N ALA A 13 -40.73 9.06 18.21
CA ALA A 13 -40.18 9.97 17.23
C ALA A 13 -38.96 9.31 16.60
N VAL A 14 -39.17 8.60 15.49
CA VAL A 14 -38.10 8.21 14.56
C VAL A 14 -37.64 9.50 13.89
N VAL A 15 -36.64 10.14 14.50
CA VAL A 15 -35.92 11.25 13.86
C VAL A 15 -35.10 10.64 12.74
N THR A 16 -35.66 10.65 11.54
CA THR A 16 -34.90 10.43 10.30
C THR A 16 -34.06 11.68 10.05
N LEU A 17 -32.95 11.79 10.78
CA LEU A 17 -31.85 12.65 10.40
C LEU A 17 -31.29 12.08 9.10
N THR A 18 -31.71 12.68 7.98
CA THR A 18 -31.10 12.50 6.67
C THR A 18 -29.71 13.13 6.70
N LEU A 19 -28.78 12.44 7.35
CA LEU A 19 -27.35 12.57 7.09
C LEU A 19 -27.13 12.22 5.61
N PRO A 20 -26.23 12.93 4.90
CA PRO A 20 -25.89 12.57 3.53
C PRO A 20 -25.47 11.10 3.49
N ALA A 21 -25.94 10.37 2.49
CA ALA A 21 -25.60 8.98 2.25
C ALA A 21 -24.07 8.82 2.16
N TRP A 22 -23.44 8.49 3.28
CA TRP A 22 -22.18 7.79 3.33
C TRP A 22 -22.47 6.42 2.72
N GLY A 23 -22.03 6.25 1.48
CA GLY A 23 -22.53 5.23 0.56
C GLY A 23 -22.53 3.82 1.13
N GLU A 24 -23.51 3.05 0.65
CA GLU A 24 -23.67 1.61 0.77
C GLU A 24 -22.54 0.81 0.10
N ASP A 25 -21.30 1.30 0.13
CA ASP A 25 -20.14 0.43 0.14
C ASP A 25 -19.96 0.04 1.61
N GLY A 26 -20.62 -1.05 2.04
CA GLY A 26 -20.39 -1.66 3.36
C GLY A 26 -18.88 -1.80 3.61
N PRO A 27 -18.40 -1.77 4.87
CA PRO A 27 -16.99 -1.55 5.19
C PRO A 27 -16.13 -2.55 4.43
N ARG A 28 -15.65 -2.13 3.25
CA ARG A 28 -14.52 -2.73 2.59
C ARG A 28 -13.47 -2.57 3.66
N VAL A 29 -13.06 -3.70 4.26
CA VAL A 29 -11.88 -3.83 5.13
C VAL A 29 -10.97 -2.69 4.73
N ASP A 30 -10.87 -1.67 5.60
CA ASP A 30 -10.13 -0.44 5.34
C ASP A 30 -8.76 -0.92 4.88
N ARG A 31 -8.63 -1.01 3.56
CA ARG A 31 -7.54 -1.73 2.91
C ARG A 31 -6.37 -0.88 3.35
N PRO A 32 -5.46 -1.40 4.21
CA PRO A 32 -4.53 -0.58 5.00
C PRO A 32 -4.04 0.50 4.08
N GLU A 33 -4.58 1.70 4.32
CA GLU A 33 -4.69 2.80 3.38
C GLU A 33 -3.40 2.85 2.59
N ARG A 34 -3.50 2.36 1.33
CA ARG A 34 -2.39 1.84 0.52
C ARG A 34 -1.12 2.56 0.92
N ASP A 35 -0.32 1.88 1.75
CA ASP A 35 0.86 2.41 2.41
C ASP A 35 1.56 3.37 1.44
N TRP A 36 1.55 4.67 1.73
CA TRP A 36 2.10 5.71 0.85
C TRP A 36 3.62 5.52 0.59
N ARG A 37 4.19 4.42 1.12
CA ARG A 37 5.53 3.87 0.86
C ARG A 37 5.62 3.00 -0.40
N ALA A 38 4.51 2.66 -1.06
CA ALA A 38 4.54 2.00 -2.36
C ALA A 38 4.74 3.01 -3.51
N GLY A 39 5.90 3.66 -3.51
CA GLY A 39 6.42 4.43 -4.64
C GLY A 39 5.81 5.81 -4.85
N GLU A 40 6.68 6.80 -4.88
CA GLU A 40 6.51 8.10 -5.57
C GLU A 40 6.27 7.90 -7.08
N ARG A 41 5.21 7.18 -7.44
CA ARG A 41 4.57 7.19 -8.76
C ARG A 41 3.07 7.15 -8.51
N GLY A 42 2.56 8.26 -7.97
CA GLY A 42 1.13 8.47 -7.84
C GLY A 42 0.45 8.41 -9.23
N PRO A 43 -0.86 8.10 -9.29
CA PRO A 43 -1.65 8.19 -10.51
C PRO A 43 -1.71 9.59 -11.15
N GLY A 44 -1.15 10.62 -10.49
CA GLY A 44 -1.14 12.00 -10.94
C GLY A 44 -0.19 12.34 -12.11
N ASP A 45 0.66 11.42 -12.56
CA ASP A 45 1.55 11.62 -13.72
C ASP A 45 1.14 10.77 -14.94
N MET A 46 -0.03 10.13 -14.92
CA MET A 46 -0.49 9.38 -16.10
C MET A 46 -0.83 10.36 -17.25
N GLU A 47 -1.51 11.45 -16.91
CA GLU A 47 -1.98 12.43 -17.89
C GLU A 47 -0.84 13.16 -18.59
N SER A 48 0.14 13.65 -17.81
CA SER A 48 1.34 14.30 -18.35
C SER A 48 2.18 13.35 -19.20
N ARG A 49 2.22 12.06 -18.87
CA ARG A 49 2.89 11.05 -19.69
C ARG A 49 2.14 10.74 -20.98
N ILE A 50 0.80 10.77 -20.96
CA ILE A 50 -0.03 10.64 -22.15
C ILE A 50 0.22 11.84 -23.08
N ASP A 51 0.27 13.06 -22.55
CA ASP A 51 0.53 14.27 -23.33
C ASP A 51 1.93 14.24 -23.97
N GLN A 52 2.96 13.93 -23.19
CA GLN A 52 4.33 13.77 -23.71
C GLN A 52 4.45 12.65 -24.75
N TRP A 53 3.66 11.59 -24.61
CA TRP A 53 3.64 10.50 -25.57
C TRP A 53 2.94 10.91 -26.87
N LEU A 54 1.79 11.59 -26.79
CA LEU A 54 1.07 12.11 -27.96
C LEU A 54 1.89 13.18 -28.70
N GLU A 55 2.69 13.96 -27.98
CA GLU A 55 3.63 14.93 -28.58
C GLU A 55 4.73 14.22 -29.38
N ARG A 56 5.42 13.25 -28.78
CA ARG A 56 6.41 12.40 -29.48
C ARG A 56 5.81 11.58 -30.61
N LEU A 57 4.58 11.10 -30.44
CA LEU A 57 3.86 10.42 -31.51
C LEU A 57 3.53 11.39 -32.64
N GLY A 58 3.23 12.66 -32.34
CA GLY A 58 3.00 13.69 -33.34
C GLY A 58 4.24 14.00 -34.20
N GLU A 59 5.44 13.86 -33.64
CA GLU A 59 6.70 14.04 -34.38
C GLU A 59 6.94 12.93 -35.41
N SER A 60 6.50 11.70 -35.13
CA SER A 60 6.74 10.53 -35.97
C SER A 60 5.54 10.14 -36.85
N GLN A 61 4.32 10.33 -36.34
CA GLN A 61 3.04 9.97 -36.94
C GLN A 61 1.97 11.04 -36.64
N PRO A 62 2.02 12.20 -37.31
CA PRO A 62 1.18 13.36 -36.99
C PRO A 62 -0.32 13.11 -37.12
N GLU A 63 -0.75 12.33 -38.12
CA GLU A 63 -2.19 12.04 -38.31
C GLU A 63 -2.74 11.09 -37.24
N ARG A 64 -1.94 10.12 -36.80
CA ARG A 64 -2.32 9.18 -35.73
C ARG A 64 -2.42 9.89 -34.38
N ALA A 65 -1.51 10.81 -34.09
CA ALA A 65 -1.58 11.65 -32.89
C ALA A 65 -2.84 12.54 -32.88
N ARG A 66 -3.26 13.09 -34.02
CA ARG A 66 -4.52 13.85 -34.14
C ARG A 66 -5.75 12.97 -33.95
N GLU A 67 -5.75 11.76 -34.53
CA GLU A 67 -6.83 10.78 -34.35
C GLU A 67 -7.00 10.41 -32.87
N LEU A 68 -5.90 10.10 -32.18
CA LEU A 68 -5.93 9.75 -30.75
C LEU A 68 -6.34 10.92 -29.85
N ARG A 69 -5.98 12.18 -30.20
CA ARG A 69 -6.48 13.36 -29.49
C ARG A 69 -7.99 13.52 -29.63
N ARG A 70 -8.54 13.31 -30.83
CA ARG A 70 -10.00 13.30 -31.05
C ARG A 70 -10.67 12.14 -30.34
N LEU A 71 -10.03 10.97 -30.30
CA LEU A 71 -10.55 9.78 -29.63
C LEU A 71 -10.61 9.97 -28.11
N ARG A 72 -9.62 10.66 -27.53
CA ARG A 72 -9.60 11.02 -26.10
C ARG A 72 -10.79 11.90 -25.70
N GLU A 73 -11.19 12.84 -26.56
CA GLU A 73 -12.32 13.75 -26.32
C GLU A 73 -13.67 13.08 -26.57
N SER A 74 -13.78 12.23 -27.60
CA SER A 74 -15.05 11.64 -28.04
C SER A 74 -15.38 10.26 -27.44
N ASN A 75 -14.36 9.42 -27.16
CA ASN A 75 -14.53 8.10 -26.56
C ASN A 75 -13.32 7.68 -25.69
N PRO A 76 -13.31 8.06 -24.40
CA PRO A 76 -12.17 7.83 -23.50
C PRO A 76 -11.79 6.34 -23.32
N ASP A 77 -12.77 5.44 -23.33
CA ASP A 77 -12.52 4.01 -23.14
C ASP A 77 -11.79 3.40 -24.33
N GLN A 78 -12.21 3.78 -25.54
CA GLN A 78 -11.55 3.35 -26.77
C GLN A 78 -10.16 3.97 -26.91
N PHE A 79 -9.98 5.22 -26.47
CA PHE A 79 -8.67 5.85 -26.36
C PHE A 79 -7.73 5.08 -25.42
N MET A 80 -8.20 4.65 -24.25
CA MET A 80 -7.39 3.86 -23.33
C MET A 80 -7.05 2.46 -23.88
N ALA A 81 -7.95 1.86 -24.67
CA ALA A 81 -7.72 0.58 -25.33
C ALA A 81 -6.64 0.69 -26.42
N GLU A 82 -6.76 1.67 -27.31
CA GLU A 82 -5.77 1.98 -28.36
C GLU A 82 -4.42 2.35 -27.73
N MET A 83 -4.42 3.17 -26.68
CA MET A 83 -3.20 3.54 -25.97
C MET A 83 -2.52 2.32 -25.35
N ARG A 84 -3.27 1.39 -24.74
CA ARG A 84 -2.72 0.15 -24.20
C ARG A 84 -2.10 -0.72 -25.30
N ASP A 85 -2.73 -0.81 -26.46
CA ASP A 85 -2.20 -1.56 -27.61
C ASP A 85 -0.88 -0.94 -28.09
N GLU A 86 -0.83 0.39 -28.21
CA GLU A 86 0.35 1.10 -28.70
C GLU A 86 1.54 1.08 -27.74
N PHE A 87 1.30 1.22 -26.43
CA PHE A 87 2.34 0.97 -25.41
C PHE A 87 2.76 -0.50 -25.37
N GLY A 88 1.85 -1.43 -25.71
CA GLY A 88 2.13 -2.85 -25.90
C GLY A 88 3.10 -3.08 -27.06
N ARG A 89 2.81 -2.53 -28.24
CA ARG A 89 3.64 -2.64 -29.45
C ARG A 89 5.01 -1.98 -29.28
N GLN A 90 5.10 -0.87 -28.56
CA GLN A 90 6.37 -0.20 -28.27
C GLN A 90 7.26 -1.04 -27.31
N ARG A 91 6.64 -1.81 -26.40
CA ARG A 91 7.33 -2.82 -25.58
C ARG A 91 7.76 -4.04 -26.38
N GLU A 92 7.02 -4.43 -27.41
CA GLU A 92 7.39 -5.52 -28.30
C GLU A 92 8.58 -5.15 -29.21
N GLY A 93 8.67 -3.88 -29.64
CA GLY A 93 9.81 -3.34 -30.40
C GLY A 93 11.15 -3.25 -29.64
N LEU A 94 11.13 -3.31 -28.30
CA LEU A 94 12.34 -3.31 -27.45
C LEU A 94 12.79 -4.72 -27.02
N GLY A 95 12.37 -5.77 -27.74
CA GLY A 95 12.99 -7.09 -27.62
C GLY A 95 12.36 -8.00 -26.55
N ARG A 96 11.06 -8.28 -26.69
CA ARG A 96 10.60 -9.67 -26.55
C ARG A 96 10.36 -10.22 -27.94
N GLY A 97 11.44 -10.66 -28.59
CA GLY A 97 11.39 -11.23 -29.93
C GLY A 97 10.47 -12.44 -30.00
N GLN A 98 9.27 -12.25 -30.55
CA GLN A 98 8.59 -13.29 -31.33
C GLN A 98 9.29 -13.35 -32.69
N GLY A 99 10.34 -14.17 -32.79
CA GLY A 99 10.82 -14.68 -34.07
C GLY A 99 10.10 -15.99 -34.40
N PRO A 100 10.03 -16.38 -35.69
CA PRO A 100 9.37 -17.61 -36.12
C PRO A 100 10.08 -18.81 -35.48
N GLU A 101 9.29 -19.82 -35.09
CA GLU A 101 9.70 -21.15 -34.63
C GLU A 101 11.20 -21.44 -34.81
N ARG A 102 11.99 -21.00 -33.82
CA ARG A 102 13.33 -21.52 -33.59
C ARG A 102 13.21 -22.41 -32.39
N ASP A 103 13.39 -23.70 -32.63
CA ASP A 103 13.54 -24.75 -31.64
C ASP A 103 14.17 -24.22 -30.35
N MET A 104 13.36 -24.15 -29.30
CA MET A 104 13.76 -23.90 -27.91
C MET A 104 14.55 -25.11 -27.35
N ARG A 105 15.51 -25.63 -28.12
CA ARG A 105 16.46 -26.68 -27.72
C ARG A 105 17.93 -26.27 -27.87
N GLY A 106 18.23 -24.98 -28.14
CA GLY A 106 19.60 -24.62 -28.53
C GLY A 106 20.16 -23.24 -28.15
N ARG A 107 19.43 -22.36 -27.44
CA ARG A 107 20.08 -21.16 -26.87
C ARG A 107 20.46 -21.43 -25.43
N GLY A 108 21.72 -21.83 -25.26
CA GLY A 108 22.34 -22.06 -23.97
C GLY A 108 22.06 -20.91 -23.00
N ARG A 109 21.41 -21.27 -21.90
CA ARG A 109 21.78 -20.76 -20.58
C ARG A 109 23.31 -20.87 -20.49
N GLY A 110 24.00 -19.75 -20.63
CA GLY A 110 25.41 -19.70 -20.27
C GLY A 110 25.53 -20.10 -18.79
N PRO A 111 26.56 -20.86 -18.39
CA PRO A 111 26.74 -21.33 -17.02
C PRO A 111 26.71 -20.23 -15.94
N GLY A 112 26.88 -18.96 -16.29
CA GLY A 112 26.93 -17.82 -15.36
C GLY A 112 25.61 -17.11 -15.02
N ASP A 113 24.54 -17.28 -15.80
CA ASP A 113 23.24 -16.63 -15.50
C ASP A 113 22.38 -17.44 -14.52
N GLU A 114 22.58 -18.75 -14.48
CA GLU A 114 22.03 -19.57 -13.41
C GLU A 114 22.70 -19.26 -12.06
N GLU A 115 23.98 -18.94 -12.01
CA GLU A 115 24.69 -18.59 -10.76
C GLU A 115 24.25 -17.24 -10.19
N ARG A 116 24.10 -16.21 -11.04
CA ARG A 116 23.59 -14.88 -10.62
C ARG A 116 22.11 -14.93 -10.20
N GLY A 117 21.31 -15.76 -10.88
CA GLY A 117 19.91 -15.99 -10.54
C GLY A 117 19.71 -16.88 -9.30
N ARG A 118 20.57 -17.89 -9.09
CA ARG A 118 20.56 -18.76 -7.89
C ARG A 118 20.88 -17.95 -6.64
N GLY A 119 21.92 -17.10 -6.66
CA GLY A 119 22.24 -16.26 -5.51
C GLY A 119 21.14 -15.26 -5.14
N PHE A 120 20.37 -14.74 -6.11
CA PHE A 120 19.20 -13.89 -5.82
C PHE A 120 18.02 -14.71 -5.29
N ARG A 121 17.75 -15.89 -5.85
CA ARG A 121 16.67 -16.79 -5.37
C ARG A 121 16.96 -17.35 -3.99
N GLU A 122 18.20 -17.72 -3.69
CA GLU A 122 18.62 -18.20 -2.38
C GLU A 122 18.55 -17.09 -1.34
N ARG A 123 19.00 -15.86 -1.65
CA ARG A 123 18.80 -14.70 -0.77
C ARG A 123 17.32 -14.40 -0.55
N ALA A 124 16.50 -14.41 -1.60
CA ALA A 124 15.07 -14.18 -1.49
C ALA A 124 14.37 -15.25 -0.66
N ARG A 125 14.76 -16.53 -0.81
CA ARG A 125 14.27 -17.64 0.03
C ARG A 125 14.69 -17.47 1.48
N TRP A 126 15.95 -17.13 1.74
CA TRP A 126 16.45 -16.90 3.10
C TRP A 126 15.73 -15.73 3.79
N HIS A 127 15.51 -14.62 3.09
CA HIS A 127 14.72 -13.51 3.61
C HIS A 127 13.26 -13.93 3.88
N PHE A 128 12.66 -14.69 2.97
CA PHE A 128 11.30 -15.20 3.12
C PHE A 128 11.16 -16.17 4.30
N GLU A 129 12.09 -17.10 4.48
CA GLU A 129 12.08 -18.07 5.58
C GLU A 129 12.26 -17.38 6.93
N ARG A 130 13.21 -16.44 7.04
CA ARG A 130 13.40 -15.65 8.27
C ARG A 130 12.20 -14.76 8.58
N ASP A 131 11.63 -14.11 7.57
CA ASP A 131 10.44 -13.29 7.75
C ASP A 131 9.23 -14.16 8.14
N GLN A 132 9.15 -15.39 7.62
CA GLN A 132 8.14 -16.36 8.02
C GLN A 132 8.29 -16.78 9.48
N GLU A 133 9.47 -17.20 9.91
CA GLU A 133 9.71 -17.64 11.29
C GLU A 133 9.37 -16.54 12.28
N ARG A 134 9.91 -15.33 12.06
CA ARG A 134 9.62 -14.15 12.88
C ARG A 134 8.12 -13.83 12.92
N TYR A 135 7.41 -14.02 11.82
CA TYR A 135 5.97 -13.80 11.77
C TYR A 135 5.20 -14.86 12.57
N PHE A 136 5.61 -16.13 12.50
CA PHE A 136 4.99 -17.19 13.29
C PHE A 136 5.25 -17.01 14.80
N GLU A 137 6.46 -16.61 15.20
CA GLU A 137 6.77 -16.27 16.60
C GLU A 137 5.83 -15.17 17.12
N TRP A 138 5.67 -14.11 16.32
CA TRP A 138 4.77 -13.02 16.68
C TRP A 138 3.30 -13.45 16.72
N LEU A 139 2.87 -14.33 15.80
CA LEU A 139 1.53 -14.89 15.83
C LEU A 139 1.32 -15.81 17.04
N ASP A 140 2.29 -16.60 17.46
CA ASP A 140 2.16 -17.46 18.65
C ASP A 140 1.88 -16.64 19.91
N GLU A 141 2.52 -15.48 20.03
CA GLU A 141 2.35 -14.58 21.16
C GLU A 141 1.01 -13.84 21.13
N ASN A 142 0.63 -13.30 19.97
CA ASN A 142 -0.50 -12.37 19.85
C ASN A 142 -1.80 -13.01 19.35
N TYR A 143 -1.70 -14.03 18.50
CA TYR A 143 -2.80 -14.69 17.80
C TYR A 143 -2.56 -16.21 17.65
N PRO A 144 -2.42 -16.97 18.75
CA PRO A 144 -2.01 -18.38 18.72
C PRO A 144 -2.94 -19.27 17.89
N ALA A 145 -4.24 -18.98 17.88
CA ALA A 145 -5.22 -19.71 17.06
C ALA A 145 -4.96 -19.56 15.55
N GLU A 146 -4.52 -18.38 15.09
CA GLU A 146 -4.15 -18.14 13.69
C GLU A 146 -2.83 -18.83 13.35
N ALA A 147 -1.85 -18.80 14.26
CA ALA A 147 -0.59 -19.53 14.10
C ALA A 147 -0.85 -21.04 13.92
N GLU A 148 -1.69 -21.62 14.77
CA GLU A 148 -2.07 -23.03 14.71
C GLU A 148 -2.84 -23.35 13.42
N ARG A 149 -3.80 -22.49 13.03
CA ARG A 149 -4.54 -22.64 11.75
C ARG A 149 -3.58 -22.72 10.56
N LEU A 150 -2.63 -21.81 10.48
CA LEU A 150 -1.65 -21.78 9.38
C LEU A 150 -0.70 -22.99 9.40
N ARG A 151 -0.25 -23.44 10.58
CA ARG A 151 0.55 -24.67 10.73
C ARG A 151 -0.21 -25.91 10.24
N ASN A 152 -1.45 -26.06 10.70
CA ASN A 152 -2.33 -27.14 10.27
C ASN A 152 -2.57 -27.13 8.75
N LEU A 153 -2.72 -25.94 8.16
CA LEU A 153 -2.94 -25.80 6.72
C LEU A 153 -1.69 -26.14 5.91
N ARG A 154 -0.50 -25.81 6.43
CA ARG A 154 0.79 -26.19 5.84
C ARG A 154 0.97 -27.70 5.73
N GLU A 155 0.48 -28.46 6.72
CA GLU A 155 0.56 -29.92 6.74
C GLU A 155 -0.50 -30.57 5.84
N LYS A 156 -1.75 -30.09 5.90
CA LYS A 156 -2.89 -30.71 5.22
C LYS A 156 -3.01 -30.34 3.75
N SER A 157 -2.75 -29.06 3.42
CA SER A 157 -2.92 -28.51 2.07
C SER A 157 -1.81 -27.49 1.77
N PRO A 158 -0.60 -27.96 1.39
CA PRO A 158 0.53 -27.08 1.09
C PRO A 158 0.27 -26.05 -0.02
N ASP A 159 -0.61 -26.38 -0.97
CA ASP A 159 -0.97 -25.50 -2.08
C ASP A 159 -1.82 -24.30 -1.62
N ASP A 160 -2.78 -24.54 -0.72
CA ASP A 160 -3.64 -23.49 -0.15
C ASP A 160 -2.91 -22.65 0.92
N TYR A 161 -1.86 -23.22 1.53
CA TYR A 161 -1.10 -22.59 2.60
C TYR A 161 -0.52 -21.24 2.18
N PHE A 162 0.04 -21.13 0.97
CA PHE A 162 0.66 -19.88 0.53
C PHE A 162 -0.34 -18.74 0.39
N GLU A 163 -1.56 -19.01 -0.08
CA GLU A 163 -2.60 -17.98 -0.20
C GLU A 163 -3.14 -17.57 1.16
N GLU A 164 -3.38 -18.52 2.06
CA GLU A 164 -3.83 -18.23 3.43
C GLU A 164 -2.75 -17.48 4.23
N TYR A 165 -1.49 -17.87 4.10
CA TYR A 165 -0.36 -17.16 4.67
C TYR A 165 -0.29 -15.71 4.15
N ARG A 166 -0.49 -15.48 2.85
CA ARG A 166 -0.52 -14.11 2.27
C ARG A 166 -1.67 -13.29 2.81
N LYS A 167 -2.86 -13.87 2.96
CA LYS A 167 -4.02 -13.18 3.55
C LYS A 167 -3.73 -12.81 5.00
N SER A 168 -3.23 -13.76 5.79
CA SER A 168 -2.82 -13.54 7.18
C SER A 168 -1.77 -12.43 7.27
N ARG A 169 -0.70 -12.48 6.47
CA ARG A 169 0.32 -11.41 6.42
C ARG A 169 -0.24 -10.05 6.05
N LYS A 170 -1.27 -9.98 5.19
CA LYS A 170 -1.91 -8.72 4.84
C LYS A 170 -2.74 -8.15 5.98
N GLU A 171 -3.34 -9.01 6.78
CA GLU A 171 -4.18 -8.66 7.93
C GLU A 171 -3.33 -8.28 9.15
N TYR A 172 -2.42 -9.16 9.56
CA TYR A 172 -1.65 -8.99 10.79
C TYR A 172 -0.24 -8.44 10.58
N GLY A 173 0.35 -8.63 9.41
CA GLY A 173 1.75 -8.23 9.16
C GLY A 173 1.96 -6.72 9.28
N GLY A 174 0.95 -5.92 8.92
CA GLY A 174 0.99 -4.47 9.14
C GLY A 174 1.04 -4.08 10.62
N ILE A 175 0.39 -4.85 11.49
CA ILE A 175 0.39 -4.63 12.95
C ILE A 175 1.76 -4.99 13.53
N MET A 176 2.29 -6.16 13.18
CA MET A 176 3.63 -6.59 13.57
C MET A 176 4.71 -5.55 13.19
N ASP A 177 4.61 -4.97 11.99
CA ASP A 177 5.54 -3.93 11.56
C ASP A 177 5.30 -2.59 12.29
N MET A 178 4.03 -2.31 12.64
CA MET A 178 3.65 -1.12 13.40
C MET A 178 4.19 -1.17 14.82
N GLU A 179 4.14 -2.32 15.48
CA GLU A 179 4.56 -2.49 16.88
C GLU A 179 6.01 -2.03 17.12
N ARG A 180 6.90 -2.25 16.13
CA ARG A 180 8.29 -1.79 16.20
C ARG A 180 8.45 -0.27 16.15
N ARG A 181 7.52 0.43 15.51
CA ARG A 181 7.63 1.86 15.16
C ARG A 181 6.75 2.72 16.07
N ASN A 182 5.58 2.20 16.41
CA ASN A 182 4.53 2.85 17.16
C ASN A 182 3.72 1.76 17.91
N PRO A 183 4.19 1.33 19.09
CA PRO A 183 3.55 0.25 19.85
C PRO A 183 2.12 0.61 20.29
N GLU A 184 1.86 1.89 20.62
CA GLU A 184 0.53 2.38 20.99
C GLU A 184 -0.47 2.21 19.84
N LEU A 185 -0.07 2.55 18.60
CA LEU A 185 -0.91 2.32 17.42
C LEU A 185 -1.07 0.84 17.11
N ALA A 186 -0.07 0.00 17.38
CA ALA A 186 -0.19 -1.44 17.19
C ALA A 186 -1.25 -2.05 18.13
N GLU A 187 -1.27 -1.64 19.39
CA GLU A 187 -2.27 -2.08 20.38
C GLU A 187 -3.70 -1.73 19.93
N VAL A 188 -3.92 -0.49 19.47
CA VAL A 188 -5.22 -0.05 18.92
C VAL A 188 -5.64 -0.91 17.72
N LEU A 189 -4.70 -1.25 16.83
CA LEU A 189 -4.99 -2.10 15.66
C LEU A 189 -5.27 -3.55 16.07
N MET A 190 -4.59 -4.08 17.08
CA MET A 190 -4.83 -5.43 17.59
C MET A 190 -6.24 -5.55 18.15
N GLU A 191 -6.68 -4.56 18.92
CA GLU A 191 -8.02 -4.52 19.49
C GLU A 191 -9.11 -4.38 18.41
N ASP A 192 -8.87 -3.55 17.38
CA ASP A 192 -9.80 -3.42 16.26
C ASP A 192 -10.01 -4.75 15.52
N ILE A 193 -8.95 -5.56 15.34
CA ILE A 193 -9.09 -6.91 14.76
C ILE A 193 -9.96 -7.80 15.65
N LYS A 194 -9.74 -7.82 16.97
CA LYS A 194 -10.55 -8.65 17.88
C LYS A 194 -12.02 -8.28 17.80
N LEU A 195 -12.33 -6.97 17.87
CA LEU A 195 -13.70 -6.48 17.73
C LEU A 195 -14.31 -6.81 16.36
N GLN A 196 -13.50 -6.81 15.30
CA GLN A 196 -13.95 -7.24 13.98
C GLN A 196 -14.29 -8.74 13.95
N GLN A 197 -13.49 -9.59 14.59
CA GLN A 197 -13.75 -11.03 14.70
C GLN A 197 -15.01 -11.31 15.53
N GLU A 198 -15.19 -10.62 16.66
CA GLU A 198 -16.40 -10.70 17.49
C GLU A 198 -17.64 -10.31 16.68
N ARG A 199 -17.58 -9.17 15.97
CA ARG A 199 -18.66 -8.72 15.07
C ARG A 199 -18.99 -9.80 14.04
N ASP A 200 -17.98 -10.36 13.39
CA ASP A 200 -18.18 -11.35 12.33
C ASP A 200 -18.77 -12.66 12.87
N ALA A 201 -18.45 -13.04 14.10
CA ALA A 201 -19.08 -14.15 14.80
C ALA A 201 -20.56 -13.86 15.12
N LEU A 202 -20.87 -12.69 15.66
CA LEU A 202 -22.24 -12.26 15.94
C LEU A 202 -23.10 -12.18 14.68
N LEU A 203 -22.56 -11.64 13.59
CA LEU A 203 -23.24 -11.59 12.30
C LEU A 203 -23.52 -12.98 11.72
N LYS A 204 -22.68 -13.98 11.99
CA LYS A 204 -22.97 -15.38 11.63
C LYS A 204 -24.12 -15.93 12.48
N ASN A 205 -24.09 -15.70 13.80
CA ASN A 205 -25.14 -16.15 14.71
C ASN A 205 -26.50 -15.52 14.40
N LEU A 206 -26.51 -14.25 14.01
CA LEU A 206 -27.73 -13.51 13.64
C LEU A 206 -28.51 -14.17 12.49
N LYS A 207 -27.82 -14.88 11.58
CA LYS A 207 -28.46 -15.56 10.44
C LYS A 207 -29.34 -16.73 10.86
N THR A 208 -29.06 -17.34 12.00
CA THR A 208 -29.74 -18.54 12.50
C THR A 208 -30.52 -18.31 13.79
N ALA A 209 -30.39 -17.13 14.40
CA ALA A 209 -30.99 -16.79 15.69
C ALA A 209 -32.52 -16.60 15.65
N GLY A 210 -33.17 -16.87 16.79
CA GLY A 210 -34.58 -16.54 17.04
C GLY A 210 -34.82 -15.03 17.28
N GLU A 211 -36.08 -14.59 17.44
CA GLU A 211 -36.40 -13.15 17.62
C GLU A 211 -35.79 -12.56 18.90
N GLU A 212 -35.92 -13.23 20.05
CA GLU A 212 -35.34 -12.76 21.32
C GLU A 212 -33.80 -12.73 21.30
N GLU A 213 -33.17 -13.74 20.66
CA GLU A 213 -31.72 -13.80 20.48
C GLU A 213 -31.21 -12.69 19.54
N LYS A 214 -31.99 -12.31 18.52
CA LYS A 214 -31.64 -11.21 17.62
C LYS A 214 -31.58 -9.87 18.35
N GLU A 215 -32.47 -9.63 19.31
CA GLU A 215 -32.42 -8.39 20.10
C GLU A 215 -31.13 -8.31 20.93
N GLN A 216 -30.72 -9.41 21.55
CA GLN A 216 -29.47 -9.50 22.31
C GLN A 216 -28.25 -9.30 21.39
N ILE A 217 -28.20 -10.02 20.26
CA ILE A 217 -27.11 -9.87 19.28
C ILE A 217 -27.04 -8.43 18.74
N ASN A 218 -28.17 -7.76 18.52
CA ASN A 218 -28.19 -6.37 18.07
C ASN A 218 -27.63 -5.41 19.13
N ALA A 219 -27.91 -5.64 20.41
CA ALA A 219 -27.32 -4.87 21.50
C ALA A 219 -25.80 -5.04 21.56
N GLU A 220 -25.31 -6.29 21.50
CA GLU A 220 -23.87 -6.58 21.49
C GLU A 220 -23.16 -6.00 20.24
N LEU A 221 -23.80 -6.08 19.07
CA LEU A 221 -23.28 -5.47 17.85
C LEU A 221 -23.18 -3.95 17.98
N ARG A 222 -24.14 -3.29 18.64
CA ARG A 222 -24.09 -1.86 18.89
C ARG A 222 -22.89 -1.49 19.77
N ASP A 223 -22.66 -2.24 20.84
CA ASP A 223 -21.53 -2.02 21.75
C ASP A 223 -20.19 -2.26 21.04
N ILE A 224 -20.10 -3.25 20.16
CA ILE A 224 -18.90 -3.44 19.33
C ILE A 224 -18.69 -2.27 18.38
N VAL A 225 -19.74 -1.79 17.70
CA VAL A 225 -19.63 -0.67 16.76
C VAL A 225 -19.19 0.61 17.48
N GLU A 226 -19.71 0.88 18.67
CA GLU A 226 -19.30 2.02 19.51
C GLU A 226 -17.82 1.93 19.89
N ARG A 227 -17.38 0.79 20.46
CA ARG A 227 -15.97 0.55 20.80
C ARG A 227 -15.04 0.70 19.59
N ARG A 228 -15.44 0.19 18.41
CA ARG A 228 -14.65 0.33 17.19
C ARG A 228 -14.58 1.78 16.71
N PHE A 229 -15.64 2.56 16.90
CA PHE A 229 -15.62 3.98 16.57
C PHE A 229 -14.60 4.72 17.45
N ASP A 230 -14.55 4.41 18.75
CA ASP A 230 -13.54 4.96 19.66
C ASP A 230 -12.12 4.60 19.23
N LEU A 231 -11.87 3.34 18.84
CA LEU A 231 -10.57 2.93 18.29
C LEU A 231 -10.21 3.65 16.98
N ILE A 232 -11.20 3.93 16.12
CA ILE A 232 -10.98 4.72 14.90
C ILE A 232 -10.54 6.14 15.25
N LEU A 233 -11.17 6.77 16.25
CA LEU A 233 -10.77 8.09 16.74
C LEU A 233 -9.35 8.06 17.31
N GLN A 234 -9.04 7.11 18.20
CA GLN A 234 -7.70 6.93 18.77
C GLN A 234 -6.64 6.72 17.68
N LYS A 235 -6.92 5.87 16.69
CA LYS A 235 -6.04 5.65 15.53
C LYS A 235 -5.77 6.93 14.75
N LYS A 236 -6.77 7.79 14.57
CA LYS A 236 -6.61 9.07 13.88
C LYS A 236 -5.76 10.04 14.71
N GLU A 237 -5.97 10.10 16.02
CA GLU A 237 -5.19 10.92 16.94
C GLU A 237 -3.71 10.53 16.96
N LEU A 238 -3.42 9.22 17.06
CA LEU A 238 -2.05 8.71 17.05
C LEU A 238 -1.34 9.01 15.72
N ARG A 239 -2.03 8.78 14.59
CA ARG A 239 -1.49 9.15 13.27
C ARG A 239 -1.24 10.65 13.14
N TYR A 240 -2.14 11.48 13.67
CA TYR A 240 -1.98 12.92 13.66
C TYR A 240 -0.73 13.34 14.45
N LYS A 241 -0.54 12.79 15.65
CA LYS A 241 0.66 13.01 16.47
C LYS A 241 1.94 12.60 15.74
N GLU A 242 1.94 11.44 15.09
CA GLU A 242 3.08 10.94 14.31
C GLU A 242 3.43 11.86 13.12
N LEU A 243 2.41 12.42 12.45
CA LEU A 243 2.59 13.38 11.38
C LEU A 243 3.19 14.69 11.88
N LEU A 244 2.77 15.18 13.05
CA LEU A 244 3.36 16.38 13.68
C LEU A 244 4.84 16.17 13.99
N GLU A 245 5.21 15.03 14.57
CA GLU A 245 6.61 14.70 14.83
C GLU A 245 7.45 14.62 13.54
N ARG A 246 6.88 14.02 12.49
CA ARG A 246 7.57 13.94 11.20
C ARG A 246 7.77 15.32 10.58
N LEU A 247 6.77 16.20 10.69
CA LEU A 247 6.85 17.58 10.21
C LEU A 247 7.98 18.32 10.93
N GLU A 248 8.06 18.21 12.25
CA GLU A 248 9.12 18.80 13.06
C GLU A 248 10.51 18.32 12.62
N ARG A 249 10.68 17.00 12.45
CA ARG A 249 11.95 16.41 11.97
C ARG A 249 12.34 16.92 10.59
N LEU A 250 11.37 17.00 9.67
CA LEU A 250 11.61 17.49 8.30
C LEU A 250 11.98 18.98 8.31
N LYS A 251 11.30 19.79 9.11
CA LYS A 251 11.63 21.21 9.28
C LYS A 251 13.08 21.38 9.75
N ASN A 252 13.48 20.62 10.76
CA ASN A 252 14.86 20.65 11.26
C ASN A 252 15.88 20.17 10.22
N ALA A 253 15.55 19.15 9.43
CA ALA A 253 16.40 18.67 8.34
C ALA A 253 16.57 19.74 7.25
N VAL A 254 15.50 20.45 6.88
CA VAL A 254 15.55 21.54 5.90
C VAL A 254 16.42 22.68 6.40
N GLU A 255 16.27 23.11 7.66
CA GLU A 255 17.12 24.16 8.23
C GLU A 255 18.60 23.76 8.28
N LYS A 256 18.89 22.50 8.63
CA LYS A 256 20.27 21.97 8.57
C LYS A 256 20.84 22.01 7.15
N GLN A 257 20.05 21.64 6.14
CA GLN A 257 20.48 21.68 4.74
C GLN A 257 20.70 23.13 4.27
N LYS A 258 19.84 24.08 4.68
CA LYS A 258 20.05 25.50 4.38
C LYS A 258 21.36 26.02 4.97
N ALA A 259 21.64 25.74 6.24
CA ALA A 259 22.89 26.14 6.89
C ALA A 259 24.12 25.54 6.18
N GLN A 260 24.05 24.26 5.79
CA GLN A 260 25.12 23.61 5.01
C GLN A 260 25.33 24.28 3.64
N LEU A 261 24.26 24.68 2.95
CA LEU A 261 24.35 25.40 1.68
C LEU A 261 24.96 26.81 1.86
N GLU A 262 24.60 27.52 2.92
CA GLU A 262 25.17 28.83 3.24
C GLU A 262 26.68 28.71 3.51
N GLU A 263 27.09 27.74 4.33
CA GLU A 263 28.51 27.47 4.59
C GLU A 263 29.29 27.13 3.31
N LEU A 264 28.73 26.26 2.45
CA LEU A 264 29.33 25.92 1.16
C LEU A 264 29.45 27.14 0.24
N ASN A 265 28.47 28.04 0.26
CA ASN A 265 28.50 29.27 -0.52
C ASN A 265 29.55 30.25 -0.01
N GLU A 266 29.70 30.42 1.31
CA GLU A 266 30.75 31.27 1.91
C GLU A 266 32.16 30.75 1.60
N GLN A 267 32.34 29.42 1.60
CA GLN A 267 33.62 28.78 1.30
C GLN A 267 33.87 28.63 -0.21
N LYS A 268 32.89 28.91 -1.07
CA LYS A 268 32.93 28.63 -2.50
C LYS A 268 34.18 29.17 -3.18
N GLN A 269 34.49 30.46 -3.02
CA GLN A 269 35.65 31.07 -3.69
C GLN A 269 36.97 30.50 -3.18
N LYS A 270 37.11 30.30 -1.87
CA LYS A 270 38.32 29.67 -1.28
C LYS A 270 38.52 28.24 -1.82
N ASN A 271 37.44 27.47 -1.93
CA ASN A 271 37.48 26.11 -2.47
C ASN A 271 37.82 26.10 -3.97
N ILE A 272 37.28 27.03 -4.75
CA ILE A 272 37.63 27.22 -6.16
C ILE A 272 39.12 27.55 -6.30
N GLU A 273 39.62 28.56 -5.57
CA GLU A 273 41.03 28.96 -5.60
C GLU A 273 41.97 27.82 -5.20
N LYS A 274 41.63 27.08 -4.13
CA LYS A 274 42.40 25.90 -3.71
C LYS A 274 42.44 24.86 -4.82
N ARG A 275 41.29 24.53 -5.43
CA ARG A 275 41.22 23.55 -6.51
C ARG A 275 41.97 23.99 -7.76
N MET A 276 41.90 25.28 -8.11
CA MET A 276 42.67 25.85 -9.23
C MET A 276 44.18 25.72 -8.99
N LYS A 277 44.66 25.99 -7.77
CA LYS A 277 46.07 25.80 -7.42
C LYS A 277 46.51 24.34 -7.50
N GLU A 278 45.69 23.39 -7.00
CA GLU A 278 45.97 21.96 -7.11
C GLU A 278 46.09 21.50 -8.57
N LEU A 279 45.16 21.94 -9.43
CA LEU A 279 45.16 21.56 -10.85
C LEU A 279 46.36 22.16 -11.60
N LEU A 280 46.68 23.43 -11.35
CA LEU A 280 47.83 24.09 -11.97
C LEU A 280 49.17 23.53 -11.47
N GLY A 281 49.27 23.17 -10.19
CA GLY A 281 50.45 22.51 -9.64
C GLY A 281 50.63 21.07 -10.14
N GLN A 282 49.55 20.35 -10.45
CA GLN A 282 49.63 19.03 -11.10
C GLN A 282 50.13 19.13 -12.54
N THR A 283 49.77 20.19 -13.29
CA THR A 283 50.29 20.40 -14.64
C THR A 283 51.78 20.74 -14.68
N GLU A 284 52.35 21.34 -13.64
CA GLU A 284 53.81 21.58 -13.54
C GLU A 284 54.61 20.31 -13.19
N SER A 285 53.98 19.30 -12.59
CA SER A 285 54.61 18.01 -12.27
C SER A 285 54.56 16.97 -13.40
N LEU A 286 53.84 17.27 -14.48
CA LEU A 286 53.84 16.50 -15.72
C LEU A 286 55.00 17.00 -16.60
N ASP A 287 56.22 16.57 -16.25
CA ASP A 287 57.36 16.61 -17.16
C ASP A 287 57.04 15.68 -18.34
N TRP A 288 56.99 16.25 -19.55
CA TRP A 288 56.76 15.54 -20.81
C TRP A 288 58.07 15.28 -21.58
N ASP A 289 59.22 15.34 -20.90
CA ASP A 289 60.55 15.03 -21.46
C ASP A 289 60.82 13.53 -21.57
#